data_AF-A0A4Q1QPC8-F1
#
_entry.id   AF-A0A4Q1QPC8-F1
#
_cell.length_a   1.000
_cell.length_b   1.000
_cell.length_c   1.000
_cell.angle_alpha   90.00
_cell.angle_beta   90.00
_cell.angle_gamma   90.00
#
_symmetry.space_group_name_H-M   'P 1'
#
loop_
_entity.id
_entity.type
_entity.pdbx_description
1 polymer ?
#
loop_
_entity_poly.entity_id
_entity_poly.type
_entity_poly.pdbx_seq_one_letter_code
_entity_poly.pdbx_strand_id
1 'polypeptide(L)'
;MQTHCTAWEKTDKVIALPEVTVYRPSHGALPLGHYSNPEAARAHVTALLRREELGALLVWLADDLDDPLSPVEAHRFARGGVPQPTGYVITPVFIADHYAPTADE
;
A
#
# COMPACT_ATOMS: atom_id res chain seq x y z
N MET A 1 49.92 13.12 34.91
CA MET A 1 49.85 12.38 33.63
C MET A 1 48.58 11.55 33.63
N GLN A 2 47.76 11.78 32.61
CA GLN A 2 46.68 10.94 32.07
C GLN A 2 45.42 10.70 32.92
N THR A 3 44.47 11.61 32.71
CA THR A 3 43.02 11.45 32.86
C THR A 3 42.53 10.32 31.94
N HIS A 4 42.05 9.21 32.49
CA HIS A 4 41.30 8.22 31.72
C HIS A 4 39.83 8.64 31.67
N CYS A 5 39.45 9.35 30.61
CA CYS A 5 38.05 9.51 30.21
C CYS A 5 37.50 8.14 29.83
N THR A 6 36.54 7.63 30.61
CA THR A 6 35.79 6.42 30.26
C THR A 6 34.81 6.78 29.15
N ALA A 7 35.04 6.24 27.95
CA ALA A 7 34.15 6.36 26.81
C ALA A 7 32.81 5.67 27.14
N TRP A 8 31.72 6.40 26.96
CA TRP A 8 30.37 5.86 26.91
C TRP A 8 30.22 5.21 25.54
N GLU A 9 30.33 3.89 25.44
CA GLU A 9 29.85 3.18 24.26
C GLU A 9 28.33 3.22 24.28
N LYS A 10 27.74 4.18 23.56
CA LYS A 10 26.33 4.11 23.17
C LYS A 10 26.18 2.85 22.34
N THR A 11 25.61 1.82 22.94
CA THR A 11 25.03 0.71 22.19
C THR A 11 23.79 1.27 21.49
N ASP A 12 23.97 1.88 20.33
CA ASP A 12 22.90 2.15 19.37
C ASP A 12 22.43 0.79 18.83
N LYS A 13 21.70 0.07 19.67
CA LYS A 13 20.90 -1.06 19.23
C LYS A 13 19.81 -0.44 18.35
N VAL A 14 20.04 -0.41 17.04
CA VAL A 14 19.01 -0.09 16.06
C VAL A 14 17.89 -1.11 16.28
N ILE A 15 16.85 -0.68 16.99
CA ILE A 15 15.61 -1.43 17.04
C ILE A 15 15.03 -1.24 15.65
N ALA A 16 15.18 -2.24 14.77
CA ALA A 16 14.42 -2.27 13.53
C ALA A 16 12.94 -2.32 13.94
N LEU A 17 12.21 -1.21 13.79
CA LEU A 17 10.77 -1.24 13.97
C LEU A 17 10.19 -1.95 12.73
N PRO A 18 9.09 -2.69 12.88
CA PRO A 18 8.49 -3.38 11.76
C PRO A 18 8.05 -2.38 10.69
N GLU A 19 8.41 -2.63 9.42
CA GLU A 19 7.86 -1.89 8.28
C GLU A 19 6.34 -2.00 8.31
N VAL A 20 5.65 -0.85 8.28
CA VAL A 20 4.19 -0.81 8.26
C VAL A 20 3.75 -0.76 6.80
N THR A 21 2.98 -1.77 6.39
CA THR A 21 2.29 -1.73 5.09
C THR A 21 1.08 -0.81 5.19
N VAL A 22 1.03 0.18 4.31
CA VAL A 22 -0.17 0.97 4.04
C VAL A 22 -0.71 0.64 2.66
N TYR A 23 -2.02 0.73 2.50
CA TYR A 23 -2.70 0.48 1.25
C TYR A 23 -3.18 1.81 0.69
N ARG A 24 -2.69 2.15 -0.50
CA ARG A 24 -2.96 3.42 -1.16
C ARG A 24 -3.86 3.18 -2.38
N PRO A 25 -5.19 3.36 -2.26
CA PRO A 25 -6.05 3.39 -3.43
C PRO A 25 -5.76 4.63 -4.28
N SER A 26 -5.78 4.47 -5.60
CA SER A 26 -5.74 5.55 -6.57
C SER A 26 -6.71 5.32 -7.72
N HIS A 27 -7.07 6.39 -8.41
CA HIS A 27 -7.70 6.34 -9.73
C HIS A 27 -6.77 7.04 -10.72
N GLY A 28 -6.10 6.27 -11.57
CA GLY A 28 -4.94 6.75 -12.32
C GLY A 28 -3.86 7.32 -11.37
N ALA A 29 -3.45 8.57 -11.61
CA ALA A 29 -2.44 9.26 -10.79
C ALA A 29 -3.00 9.91 -9.50
N LEU A 30 -4.32 9.85 -9.27
CA LEU A 30 -4.96 10.54 -8.14
C LEU A 30 -5.05 9.60 -6.91
N PRO A 31 -4.30 9.82 -5.82
CA PRO A 31 -4.45 9.04 -4.60
C PRO A 31 -5.76 9.40 -3.88
N LEU A 32 -6.44 8.39 -3.34
CA LEU A 32 -7.75 8.52 -2.68
C LEU A 32 -7.66 8.42 -1.16
N GLY A 33 -6.46 8.23 -0.62
CA GLY A 33 -6.17 8.12 0.82
C GLY A 33 -5.12 7.05 1.13
N HIS A 34 -4.91 6.81 2.42
CA HIS A 34 -4.05 5.73 2.93
C HIS A 34 -4.82 4.93 3.97
N TYR A 35 -4.66 3.62 3.94
CA TYR A 35 -5.35 2.69 4.83
C TYR A 35 -4.34 1.76 5.49
N SER A 36 -4.57 1.42 6.75
CA SER A 36 -3.75 0.44 7.47
C SER A 36 -4.13 -1.02 7.17
N ASN A 37 -5.22 -1.24 6.43
CA ASN A 37 -5.67 -2.57 6.04
C ASN A 37 -6.27 -2.55 4.61
N PRO A 38 -6.11 -3.65 3.85
CA PRO A 38 -6.55 -3.71 2.47
C PRO A 38 -8.08 -3.74 2.35
N GLU A 39 -8.79 -4.32 3.32
CA GLU A 39 -10.25 -4.42 3.31
C GLU A 39 -10.92 -3.04 3.35
N ALA A 40 -10.40 -2.12 4.15
CA ALA A 40 -10.90 -0.75 4.26
C ALA A 40 -10.66 0.05 2.97
N ALA A 41 -9.49 -0.12 2.34
CA ALA A 41 -9.21 0.46 1.03
C ALA A 41 -10.19 -0.08 -0.03
N ARG A 42 -10.40 -1.41 -0.06
CA ARG A 42 -11.38 -2.05 -0.96
C ARG A 42 -12.80 -1.59 -0.69
N ALA A 43 -13.20 -1.46 0.57
CA ALA A 43 -14.54 -1.01 0.95
C ALA A 43 -14.79 0.44 0.51
N HIS A 44 -13.80 1.33 0.69
CA HIS A 44 -13.91 2.70 0.21
C HIS A 44 -14.09 2.77 -1.30
N VAL A 45 -13.20 2.11 -2.06
CA VAL A 45 -13.27 2.12 -3.53
C VAL A 45 -14.54 1.45 -4.02
N THR A 46 -14.97 0.33 -3.42
CA THR A 46 -16.23 -0.34 -3.77
C THR A 46 -17.43 0.59 -3.56
N ALA A 47 -17.42 1.40 -2.50
CA ALA A 47 -18.50 2.36 -2.26
C ALA A 47 -18.52 3.49 -3.30
N LEU A 48 -17.36 3.94 -3.79
CA LEU A 48 -17.26 4.89 -4.90
C LEU A 48 -17.79 4.28 -6.20
N LEU A 49 -17.27 3.11 -6.57
CA LEU A 49 -17.67 2.39 -7.79
C LEU A 49 -19.16 2.07 -7.82
N ARG A 50 -19.77 1.70 -6.68
CA ARG A 50 -21.22 1.45 -6.62
C ARG A 50 -22.07 2.70 -6.90
N ARG A 51 -21.54 3.90 -6.68
CA ARG A 51 -22.22 5.16 -7.01
C ARG A 51 -22.06 5.52 -8.49
N GLU A 52 -20.92 5.18 -9.08
CA GLU A 52 -20.58 5.47 -10.48
C GLU A 52 -21.20 4.45 -11.44
N GLU A 53 -21.17 3.17 -11.07
CA GLU A 53 -21.48 2.02 -11.92
C GLU A 53 -22.62 1.19 -11.29
N LEU A 54 -23.83 1.77 -11.28
CA LEU A 54 -25.00 1.15 -10.66
C LEU A 54 -25.31 -0.24 -11.25
N GLY A 55 -25.22 -1.27 -10.40
CA GLY A 55 -25.57 -2.64 -10.74
C GLY A 55 -24.48 -3.44 -11.46
N ALA A 56 -23.28 -2.87 -11.65
CA ALA A 56 -22.13 -3.62 -12.15
C ALA A 56 -21.64 -4.64 -11.11
N LEU A 57 -21.33 -5.85 -11.57
CA LEU A 57 -20.59 -6.81 -10.77
C LEU A 57 -19.11 -6.42 -10.78
N LEU A 58 -18.52 -6.28 -9.59
CA LEU A 58 -17.12 -5.91 -9.41
C LEU A 58 -16.30 -7.11 -8.98
N VAL A 59 -15.08 -7.21 -9.50
CA VAL A 59 -14.06 -8.18 -9.09
C VAL A 59 -12.73 -7.44 -8.86
N TRP A 60 -11.89 -7.98 -7.98
CA TRP A 60 -10.56 -7.47 -7.71
C TRP A 60 -9.54 -8.43 -8.27
N LEU A 61 -8.66 -7.96 -9.13
CA LEU A 61 -7.63 -8.76 -9.80
C LEU A 61 -6.26 -8.22 -9.42
N ALA A 62 -5.35 -9.11 -9.02
CA ALA A 62 -3.93 -8.79 -8.85
C ALA A 62 -3.20 -9.07 -10.17
N ASP A 63 -2.13 -8.33 -10.43
CA ASP A 63 -1.26 -8.62 -11.58
C ASP A 63 -0.48 -9.93 -11.38
N ASP A 64 -0.09 -10.21 -10.14
CA ASP A 64 0.50 -11.46 -9.70
C ASP A 64 -0.30 -12.01 -8.51
N LEU A 65 -0.87 -13.20 -8.66
CA LEU A 65 -1.71 -13.84 -7.63
C LEU A 65 -0.89 -14.47 -6.51
N ASP A 66 0.38 -14.76 -6.76
CA ASP A 66 1.29 -15.38 -5.78
C ASP A 66 2.05 -14.34 -4.95
N ASP A 67 2.05 -13.06 -5.39
CA ASP A 67 2.62 -11.94 -4.64
C ASP A 67 1.55 -11.18 -3.83
N PRO A 68 1.56 -11.27 -2.48
CA PRO A 68 0.62 -10.53 -1.64
C PRO A 68 0.82 -9.00 -1.67
N LEU A 69 1.94 -8.53 -2.23
CA LEU A 69 2.27 -7.12 -2.41
C LEU A 69 1.90 -6.61 -3.80
N SER A 70 1.44 -7.50 -4.67
CA SER A 70 0.97 -7.13 -6.00
C SER A 70 -0.18 -6.13 -5.89
N PRO A 71 -0.15 -5.02 -6.65
CA PRO A 71 -1.28 -4.10 -6.73
C PRO A 71 -2.53 -4.84 -7.18
N VAL A 72 -3.68 -4.45 -6.61
CA VAL A 72 -4.98 -5.01 -7.02
C VAL A 72 -5.83 -3.95 -7.69
N GLU A 73 -6.34 -4.26 -8.88
CA GLU A 73 -7.23 -3.40 -9.64
C GLU A 73 -8.69 -3.88 -9.53
N ALA A 74 -9.62 -2.93 -9.39
CA ALA A 74 -11.04 -3.22 -9.52
C ALA A 74 -11.42 -3.32 -11.00
N HIS A 75 -12.11 -4.40 -11.36
CA HIS A 75 -12.65 -4.66 -12.68
C HIS A 75 -14.17 -4.78 -12.60
N ARG A 76 -14.86 -4.34 -13.66
CA ARG A 76 -16.32 -4.46 -13.78
C ARG A 76 -16.69 -5.46 -14.87
N PHE A 77 -17.74 -6.24 -14.64
CA PHE A 77 -18.36 -7.05 -15.68
C PHE A 77 -19.45 -6.25 -16.38
N ALA A 78 -19.27 -6.00 -17.68
CA ALA A 78 -20.40 -5.79 -18.56
C ALA A 78 -21.19 -7.11 -18.66
N ARG A 79 -22.51 -7.05 -18.80
CA ARG A 79 -23.42 -8.21 -18.78
C ARG A 79 -22.91 -9.33 -19.72
N GLY A 80 -22.35 -10.41 -19.15
CA GLY A 80 -21.84 -11.57 -19.90
C GLY A 80 -20.48 -11.40 -20.59
N GLY A 81 -19.71 -10.35 -20.26
CA GLY A 81 -18.45 -10.02 -20.90
C GLY A 81 -17.18 -10.34 -20.09
N VAL A 82 -16.03 -10.03 -20.67
CA VAL A 82 -14.71 -10.05 -20.01
C VAL A 82 -14.64 -8.90 -19.00
N PRO A 83 -14.07 -9.10 -17.79
CA PRO A 83 -13.82 -8.01 -16.85
C PRO A 83 -13.08 -6.86 -17.53
N GLN A 84 -13.56 -5.64 -17.31
CA GLN A 84 -12.92 -4.43 -17.82
C GLN A 84 -12.33 -3.64 -16.65
N PRO A 85 -11.09 -3.13 -16.79
CA PRO A 85 -10.47 -2.33 -15.76
C PRO A 85 -11.31 -1.07 -15.49
N THR A 86 -11.43 -0.73 -14.22
CA THR A 86 -12.07 0.53 -13.80
C THR A 86 -11.07 1.67 -13.64
N GLY A 87 -9.76 1.37 -13.63
CA GLY A 87 -8.71 2.33 -13.33
C GLY A 87 -8.48 2.57 -11.84
N TYR A 88 -9.28 1.96 -10.96
CA TYR A 88 -9.06 1.99 -9.52
C TYR A 88 -8.09 0.89 -9.09
N VAL A 89 -6.94 1.29 -8.56
CA VAL A 89 -5.86 0.39 -8.13
C VAL A 89 -5.60 0.60 -6.65
N ILE A 90 -5.37 -0.48 -5.90
CA ILE A 90 -4.87 -0.43 -4.52
C ILE A 90 -3.44 -0.95 -4.52
N THR A 91 -2.50 -0.07 -4.22
CA THR A 91 -1.08 -0.41 -4.13
C THR A 91 -0.66 -0.55 -2.67
N PRO A 92 -0.10 -1.70 -2.25
CA PRO A 92 0.63 -1.81 -0.99
C PRO A 92 1.90 -0.95 -1.03
N VAL A 93 2.14 -0.17 0.01
CA VAL A 93 3.31 0.71 0.14
C VAL A 93 3.93 0.47 1.51
N PHE A 94 5.24 0.25 1.54
CA PHE A 94 5.99 0.15 2.78
C PHE A 94 6.37 1.53 3.28
N ILE A 95 6.12 1.78 4.55
CA ILE A 95 6.60 2.98 5.23
C ILE A 95 7.79 2.57 6.09
N ALA A 96 8.95 3.15 5.76
CA ALA A 96 10.12 3.08 6.61
C ALA A 96 9.84 3.78 7.94
N ASP A 97 10.28 3.16 9.02
CA ASP A 97 10.16 3.68 10.39
C ASP A 97 11.17 4.80 10.71
N HIS A 98 12.24 4.92 9.91
CA HIS A 98 13.25 5.96 10.00
C HIS A 98 13.71 6.45 8.63
N TYR A 99 14.19 7.69 8.58
CA TYR A 99 14.82 8.24 7.39
C TYR A 99 16.29 7.80 7.31
N ALA A 100 16.69 7.24 6.17
CA ALA A 100 18.07 6.86 5.89
C ALA A 100 18.56 7.68 4.67
N PRO A 101 19.39 8.73 4.86
CA PRO A 101 19.79 9.63 3.78
C PRO A 101 20.63 8.97 2.68
N THR A 102 21.15 7.78 2.93
CA THR A 102 21.98 6.99 1.99
C THR A 102 21.25 5.77 1.43
N ALA A 103 19.95 5.63 1.66
CA ALA A 103 19.19 4.46 1.20
C ALA A 103 18.73 4.57 -0.27
N ASP A 104 18.63 5.79 -0.81
CA ASP A 104 18.43 6.03 -2.23
C ASP A 104 19.80 6.27 -2.90
N GLU A 105 20.53 5.19 -3.20
CA GLU A 105 21.62 5.18 -4.21
C GLU A 105 21.46 4.00 -5.17
#